data_AF-A0A085ZBD7-F1
#
_entry.id   AF-A0A085ZBD7-F1
#
_cell.length_a   1.000
_cell.length_b   1.000
_cell.length_c   1.000
_cell.angle_alpha   90.00
_cell.angle_beta   90.00
_cell.angle_gamma   90.00
#
_symmetry.space_group_name_H-M   'P 1'
#
loop_
_entity.id
_entity.type
_entity.pdbx_description
1 polymer ?
#
loop_
_entity_poly.entity_id
_entity_poly.type
_entity_poly.pdbx_seq_one_letter_code
_entity_poly.pdbx_strand_id
1 'polypeptide(L)'
;MEVLNKKERSRAFSFFILFFVITVIVLLVAVFFNAYFPFKENSLLKAENAKMKKEMETQDKFSFQLEKVKAAVDSIGVPGQNDFFNEKLSLSILADMYKQLPKDTLKNKIMYNNTIMTFKDLVDAKKQIKQLSGNQMTMDSLSTINKTLKSEYDKIKTDLDVCRQLYQAQ
;
A
#
# COMPACT_ATOMS: atom_id res chain seq x y z
N MET A 1 -36.77 45.88 -74.95
CA MET A 1 -36.27 46.76 -73.87
C MET A 1 -35.09 46.07 -73.22
N GLU A 2 -33.87 46.57 -73.41
CA GLU A 2 -32.72 46.10 -72.63
C GLU A 2 -32.84 46.58 -71.19
N VAL A 3 -32.61 45.68 -70.25
CA VAL A 3 -32.76 45.96 -68.82
C VAL A 3 -31.64 46.91 -68.41
N LEU A 4 -31.99 48.17 -68.11
CA LEU A 4 -31.07 49.29 -67.85
C LEU A 4 -30.09 49.06 -66.66
N ASN A 5 -30.27 48.00 -65.88
CA ASN A 5 -29.49 47.72 -64.66
C ASN A 5 -28.80 46.34 -64.63
N LYS A 6 -28.36 45.85 -65.79
CA LYS A 6 -27.75 44.52 -65.94
C LYS A 6 -26.46 44.32 -65.12
N LYS A 7 -25.66 45.39 -64.96
CA LYS A 7 -24.37 45.37 -64.26
C LYS A 7 -24.52 45.29 -62.74
N GLU A 8 -25.40 46.09 -62.14
CA GLU A 8 -25.70 46.01 -60.71
C GLU A 8 -26.38 44.68 -60.34
N ARG A 9 -27.26 44.17 -61.21
CA ARG A 9 -27.90 42.86 -60.99
C ARG A 9 -26.88 41.72 -60.96
N SER A 10 -25.90 41.73 -61.88
CA SER A 10 -24.84 40.71 -61.89
C SER A 10 -23.94 40.82 -60.65
N ARG A 11 -23.63 42.04 -60.21
CA ARG A 11 -22.80 42.28 -59.02
C ARG A 11 -23.51 41.81 -57.74
N ALA A 12 -24.79 42.16 -57.59
CA ALA A 12 -25.62 41.70 -56.47
C ALA A 12 -25.76 40.17 -56.46
N PHE A 13 -25.91 39.54 -57.63
CA PHE A 13 -25.96 38.08 -57.76
C PHE A 13 -24.62 37.41 -57.39
N SER A 14 -23.48 37.98 -57.78
CA SER A 14 -22.17 37.49 -57.36
C SER A 14 -21.96 37.60 -55.85
N PHE A 15 -22.38 38.71 -55.23
CA PHE A 15 -22.35 38.84 -53.77
C PHE A 15 -23.28 37.84 -53.08
N PHE A 16 -24.47 37.61 -53.63
CA PHE A 16 -25.39 36.59 -53.11
C PHE A 16 -24.75 35.19 -53.12
N ILE A 17 -24.13 34.80 -54.24
CA ILE A 17 -23.42 33.51 -54.34
C ILE A 17 -22.26 33.45 -53.34
N LEU A 18 -21.47 34.53 -53.22
CA LEU A 18 -20.35 34.59 -52.28
C LEU A 18 -20.82 34.38 -50.84
N PHE A 19 -21.83 35.14 -50.39
CA PHE A 19 -22.38 35.00 -49.04
C PHE A 19 -23.05 33.64 -48.83
N PHE A 20 -23.75 33.11 -49.85
CA PHE A 20 -24.33 31.78 -49.80
C PHE A 20 -23.26 30.70 -49.57
N VAL A 21 -22.18 30.72 -50.36
CA VAL A 21 -21.07 29.77 -50.20
C VAL A 21 -20.41 29.90 -48.83
N ILE A 22 -20.18 31.13 -48.35
CA ILE A 22 -19.61 31.36 -47.02
C ILE A 22 -20.52 30.77 -45.93
N THR A 23 -21.82 31.04 -45.98
CA THR A 23 -22.76 30.51 -44.98
C THR A 23 -22.84 28.98 -44.99
N VAL A 24 -22.81 28.36 -46.18
CA VAL A 24 -22.78 26.89 -46.32
C VAL A 24 -21.48 26.32 -45.71
N ILE A 25 -20.33 26.94 -45.98
CA ILE A 25 -19.05 26.50 -45.39
C ILE A 25 -19.09 26.62 -43.86
N VAL A 26 -19.60 27.73 -43.32
CA VAL A 26 -19.72 27.92 -41.85
C VAL A 26 -20.62 26.85 -41.24
N LEU A 27 -21.76 26.53 -41.87
CA LEU A 27 -22.65 25.46 -41.41
C LEU A 27 -21.97 24.09 -41.45
N LEU A 28 -21.27 23.76 -42.54
CA LEU A 28 -20.54 22.49 -42.66
C LEU A 28 -19.46 22.36 -41.59
N VAL A 29 -18.69 23.43 -41.33
CA VAL A 29 -17.68 23.46 -40.28
C VAL A 29 -18.32 23.29 -38.90
N ALA A 30 -19.43 23.99 -38.62
CA ALA A 30 -20.13 23.86 -37.34
C ALA A 30 -20.64 22.43 -37.11
N VAL A 31 -21.25 21.81 -38.12
CA VAL A 31 -21.71 20.41 -38.05
C VAL A 31 -20.53 19.45 -37.90
N PHE A 32 -19.42 19.68 -38.61
CA PHE A 32 -18.22 18.86 -38.52
C PHE A 32 -17.60 18.91 -37.11
N PHE A 33 -17.46 20.10 -36.51
CA PHE A 33 -16.97 20.23 -35.14
C PHE A 33 -17.93 19.58 -34.13
N ASN A 34 -19.24 19.76 -34.30
CA ASN A 34 -20.25 19.14 -33.43
C ASN A 34 -20.24 17.61 -33.51
N ALA A 35 -19.96 17.04 -34.69
CA ALA A 35 -19.89 15.58 -34.86
C ALA A 35 -18.54 15.00 -34.41
N TYR A 36 -17.41 15.65 -34.72
CA TYR A 36 -16.06 15.13 -34.47
C TYR A 36 -15.63 15.27 -33.01
N PHE A 37 -16.00 16.37 -32.34
CA PHE A 37 -15.60 16.65 -30.97
C PHE A 37 -16.05 15.55 -29.96
N PRO A 38 -17.31 15.06 -30.02
CA PRO A 38 -17.76 13.95 -29.17
C PRO A 38 -16.98 12.65 -29.35
N PHE A 39 -16.54 12.33 -30.57
CA PHE A 39 -15.77 11.09 -30.80
C PHE A 39 -14.38 11.16 -30.18
N LYS A 40 -13.71 12.32 -30.29
CA LYS A 40 -12.39 12.51 -29.68
C LYS A 40 -12.48 12.51 -28.16
N GLU A 41 -13.47 13.21 -27.60
CA GLU A 41 -13.72 13.21 -26.15
C GLU A 41 -14.02 11.80 -25.63
N ASN A 42 -14.91 11.06 -26.30
CA ASN A 42 -15.22 9.67 -25.93
C ASN A 42 -13.98 8.75 -26.03
N SER A 43 -13.12 8.95 -27.03
CA SER A 43 -11.87 8.18 -27.15
C SER A 43 -10.90 8.45 -25.99
N LEU A 44 -10.76 9.71 -25.58
CA LEU A 44 -9.93 10.11 -24.45
C LEU A 44 -10.51 9.57 -23.14
N LEU A 45 -11.81 9.73 -22.93
CA LEU A 45 -12.52 9.20 -21.75
C LEU A 45 -12.38 7.68 -21.65
N LYS A 46 -12.46 6.94 -22.77
CA LYS A 46 -12.23 5.49 -22.78
C LYS A 46 -10.79 5.14 -22.39
N ALA A 47 -9.80 5.90 -22.87
CA ALA A 47 -8.40 5.69 -22.51
C ALA A 47 -8.14 5.97 -21.03
N GLU A 48 -8.70 7.06 -20.49
CA GLU A 48 -8.61 7.38 -19.06
C GLU A 48 -9.31 6.34 -18.20
N ASN A 49 -10.51 5.90 -18.58
CA ASN A 49 -11.23 4.83 -17.88
C ASN A 49 -10.44 3.52 -17.86
N ALA A 50 -9.80 3.15 -18.97
CA ALA A 50 -8.94 1.96 -19.02
C ALA A 50 -7.74 2.07 -18.07
N LYS A 51 -7.12 3.26 -17.98
CA LYS A 51 -6.03 3.54 -17.04
C LYS A 51 -6.51 3.46 -15.59
N MET A 52 -7.65 4.08 -15.28
CA MET A 52 -8.26 4.03 -13.95
C MET A 52 -8.60 2.59 -13.54
N LYS A 53 -9.22 1.81 -14.43
CA LYS A 53 -9.54 0.41 -14.15
C LYS A 53 -8.30 -0.41 -13.81
N LYS A 54 -7.20 -0.23 -14.55
CA LYS A 54 -5.92 -0.89 -14.25
C LYS A 54 -5.34 -0.47 -12.90
N GLU A 55 -5.48 0.81 -12.55
CA GLU A 55 -5.04 1.33 -11.24
C GLU A 55 -5.87 0.73 -10.10
N MET A 56 -7.20 0.65 -10.26
CA MET A 56 -8.10 -0.01 -9.30
C MET A 56 -7.76 -1.50 -9.13
N GLU A 57 -7.57 -2.23 -10.23
CA GLU A 57 -7.18 -3.65 -10.16
C GLU A 57 -5.84 -3.86 -9.42
N THR A 58 -4.92 -2.91 -9.54
CA THR A 58 -3.64 -2.94 -8.80
C THR A 58 -3.87 -2.66 -7.31
N GLN A 59 -4.72 -1.69 -6.98
CA GLN A 59 -5.09 -1.35 -5.60
C GLN A 59 -5.81 -2.52 -4.91
N ASP A 60 -6.77 -3.15 -5.59
CA ASP A 60 -7.54 -4.27 -5.05
C ASP A 60 -6.64 -5.47 -4.74
N LYS A 61 -5.73 -5.82 -5.68
CA LYS A 61 -4.75 -6.89 -5.47
C LYS A 61 -3.80 -6.57 -4.33
N PHE A 62 -3.31 -5.34 -4.26
CA PHE A 62 -2.43 -4.88 -3.19
C PHE A 62 -3.12 -4.97 -1.83
N SER A 63 -4.35 -4.45 -1.72
CA SER A 63 -5.15 -4.47 -0.50
C SER A 63 -5.42 -5.90 -0.03
N PHE A 64 -5.83 -6.78 -0.94
CA PHE A 64 -6.07 -8.19 -0.64
C PHE A 64 -4.81 -8.91 -0.14
N GLN A 65 -3.65 -8.65 -0.73
CA GLN A 65 -2.39 -9.21 -0.25
C GLN A 65 -2.00 -8.65 1.11
N LEU A 66 -2.25 -7.35 1.35
CA LEU A 66 -1.98 -6.70 2.63
C LEU A 66 -2.81 -7.29 3.77
N GLU A 67 -4.10 -7.57 3.55
CA GLU A 67 -4.96 -8.27 4.51
C GLU A 67 -4.39 -9.65 4.90
N LYS A 68 -3.80 -10.39 3.94
CA LYS A 68 -3.12 -11.66 4.24
C LYS A 68 -1.86 -11.47 5.07
N VAL A 69 -1.06 -10.45 4.76
CA VAL A 69 0.11 -10.10 5.58
C VAL A 69 -0.35 -9.80 7.00
N LYS A 70 -1.35 -8.93 7.16
CA LYS A 70 -1.91 -8.57 8.47
C LYS A 70 -2.36 -9.81 9.24
N ALA A 71 -3.15 -10.69 8.64
CA ALA A 71 -3.61 -11.92 9.29
C ALA A 71 -2.46 -12.83 9.74
N ALA A 72 -1.43 -12.99 8.90
CA ALA A 72 -0.24 -13.75 9.25
C ALA A 72 0.52 -13.10 10.42
N VAL A 73 0.70 -11.78 10.37
CA VAL A 73 1.39 -11.05 11.43
C VAL A 73 0.60 -11.10 12.73
N ASP A 74 -0.72 -10.89 12.70
CA ASP A 74 -1.62 -10.98 13.86
C ASP A 74 -1.52 -12.35 14.54
N SER A 75 -1.31 -13.42 13.75
CA SER A 75 -1.14 -14.78 14.24
C SER A 75 0.20 -15.05 14.95
N ILE A 76 1.20 -14.18 14.80
CA ILE A 76 2.47 -14.29 15.56
C ILE A 76 2.19 -14.05 17.04
N GLY A 77 2.67 -14.94 17.91
CA GLY A 77 2.50 -14.87 19.37
C GLY A 77 1.15 -15.40 19.86
N VAL A 78 0.30 -15.91 18.97
CA VAL A 78 -0.97 -16.55 19.35
C VAL A 78 -0.68 -18.00 19.79
N PRO A 79 -1.17 -18.44 20.97
CA PRO A 79 -1.01 -19.83 21.40
C PRO A 79 -1.53 -20.83 20.38
N GLY A 80 -0.74 -21.88 20.10
CA GLY A 80 -1.10 -22.92 19.13
C GLY A 80 -0.80 -22.58 17.67
N GLN A 81 -0.33 -21.36 17.36
CA GLN A 81 0.12 -20.97 16.03
C GLN A 81 1.64 -21.11 15.88
N ASN A 82 2.10 -21.30 14.64
CA ASN A 82 3.53 -21.39 14.34
C ASN A 82 4.07 -20.00 13.93
N ASP A 83 4.73 -19.36 14.88
CA ASP A 83 5.28 -18.01 14.68
C ASP A 83 6.34 -17.93 13.60
N PHE A 84 7.21 -18.95 13.48
CA PHE A 84 8.23 -18.97 12.44
C PHE A 84 7.60 -19.06 11.06
N PHE A 85 6.58 -19.89 10.91
CA PHE A 85 5.82 -19.99 9.67
C PHE A 85 5.13 -18.67 9.33
N ASN A 86 4.45 -18.04 10.30
CA ASN A 86 3.72 -16.79 10.11
C ASN A 86 4.67 -15.60 9.80
N GLU A 87 5.84 -15.54 10.41
CA GLU A 87 6.92 -14.59 10.08
C GLU A 87 7.38 -14.79 8.63
N LYS A 88 7.70 -16.03 8.23
CA LYS A 88 8.16 -16.30 6.86
C LYS A 88 7.07 -16.04 5.82
N LEU A 89 5.83 -16.39 6.13
CA LEU A 89 4.68 -16.17 5.26
C LEU A 89 4.45 -14.67 5.02
N SER A 90 4.40 -13.88 6.09
CA SER A 90 4.21 -12.42 5.98
C SER A 90 5.32 -11.76 5.18
N LEU A 91 6.59 -12.08 5.44
CA LEU A 91 7.73 -11.56 4.68
C LEU A 91 7.72 -12.00 3.20
N SER A 92 7.33 -13.25 2.92
CA SER A 92 7.21 -13.74 1.55
C SER A 92 6.15 -12.98 0.76
N ILE A 93 4.97 -12.78 1.36
CA ILE A 93 3.88 -12.04 0.72
C ILE A 93 4.31 -10.58 0.47
N LEU A 94 4.95 -9.92 1.44
CA LEU A 94 5.47 -8.56 1.28
C LEU A 94 6.50 -8.46 0.14
N ALA A 95 7.40 -9.43 0.02
CA ALA A 95 8.37 -9.48 -1.07
C ALA A 95 7.68 -9.65 -2.43
N ASP A 96 6.64 -10.48 -2.51
CA ASP A 96 5.89 -10.68 -3.74
C ASP A 96 5.03 -9.45 -4.10
N MET A 97 4.44 -8.78 -3.11
CA MET A 97 3.77 -7.48 -3.29
C MET A 97 4.73 -6.49 -3.96
N TYR A 98 5.96 -6.36 -3.43
CA TYR A 98 6.96 -5.46 -4.00
C TYR A 98 7.32 -5.79 -5.46
N LYS A 99 7.45 -7.08 -5.80
CA LYS A 99 7.74 -7.52 -7.18
C LYS A 99 6.59 -7.26 -8.15
N GLN A 100 5.35 -7.36 -7.69
CA GLN A 100 4.15 -7.20 -8.51
C GLN A 100 3.80 -5.74 -8.80
N LEU A 101 4.38 -4.78 -8.07
CA LEU A 101 4.16 -3.36 -8.31
C LEU A 101 4.69 -2.94 -9.70
N PRO A 102 3.86 -2.30 -10.54
CA PRO A 102 4.31 -1.69 -11.78
C PRO A 102 5.42 -0.66 -11.54
N LYS A 103 6.56 -0.81 -12.22
CA LYS A 103 7.76 0.02 -11.96
C LYS A 103 7.63 1.47 -12.43
N ASP A 104 6.91 1.68 -13.55
CA ASP A 104 6.94 2.93 -14.32
C ASP A 104 5.57 3.63 -14.45
N THR A 105 4.47 2.94 -14.14
CA THR A 105 3.10 3.44 -14.37
C THR A 105 2.32 3.75 -13.10
N LEU A 106 2.94 3.57 -11.93
CA LEU A 106 2.28 3.75 -10.64
C LEU A 106 2.32 5.22 -10.22
N LYS A 107 1.14 5.84 -10.13
CA LYS A 107 1.00 7.24 -9.70
C LYS A 107 1.56 7.47 -8.28
N ASN A 108 1.33 6.53 -7.37
CA ASN A 108 1.67 6.65 -5.95
C ASN A 108 2.69 5.60 -5.47
N LYS A 109 3.78 5.40 -6.21
CA LYS A 109 4.83 4.42 -5.87
C LYS A 109 5.34 4.53 -4.42
N ILE A 110 5.49 5.75 -3.93
CA ILE A 110 5.95 6.03 -2.55
C ILE A 110 4.98 5.44 -1.53
N MET A 111 3.67 5.59 -1.74
CA MET A 111 2.65 5.06 -0.82
C MET A 111 2.79 3.54 -0.66
N TYR A 112 2.80 2.80 -1.77
CA TYR A 112 2.91 1.34 -1.74
C TYR A 112 4.20 0.86 -1.08
N ASN A 113 5.33 1.48 -1.42
CA ASN A 113 6.61 1.14 -0.83
C ASN A 113 6.63 1.41 0.68
N ASN A 114 6.11 2.56 1.11
CA ASN A 114 6.04 2.90 2.53
C ASN A 114 5.15 1.92 3.28
N THR A 115 3.98 1.58 2.73
CA THR A 115 3.09 0.58 3.34
C THR A 115 3.75 -0.78 3.48
N ILE A 116 4.44 -1.27 2.44
CA ILE A 116 5.20 -2.53 2.51
C ILE A 116 6.26 -2.45 3.61
N MET A 117 7.01 -1.35 3.67
CA MET A 117 8.07 -1.17 4.67
C MET A 117 7.50 -1.13 6.08
N THR A 118 6.42 -0.38 6.32
CA THR A 118 5.76 -0.32 7.63
C THR A 118 5.30 -1.69 8.10
N PHE A 119 4.74 -2.52 7.21
CA PHE A 119 4.34 -3.88 7.58
C PHE A 119 5.54 -4.78 7.85
N LYS A 120 6.63 -4.65 7.09
CA LYS A 120 7.89 -5.35 7.39
C LYS A 120 8.41 -4.97 8.78
N ASP A 121 8.45 -3.68 9.10
CA ASP A 121 8.91 -3.19 10.40
C ASP A 121 8.00 -3.69 11.53
N LEU A 122 6.71 -3.84 11.27
CA LEU A 122 5.76 -4.44 12.20
C LEU A 122 6.06 -5.93 12.46
N VAL A 123 6.40 -6.71 11.42
CA VAL A 123 6.85 -8.10 11.57
C VAL A 123 8.11 -8.15 12.45
N ASP A 124 9.10 -7.33 12.13
CA ASP A 124 10.38 -7.27 12.84
C ASP A 124 10.17 -6.88 14.31
N ALA A 125 9.31 -5.89 14.58
CA ALA A 125 8.96 -5.47 15.93
C ALA A 125 8.26 -6.60 16.72
N LYS A 126 7.31 -7.30 16.09
CA LYS A 126 6.57 -8.38 16.76
C LYS A 126 7.49 -9.56 17.11
N LYS A 127 8.46 -9.87 16.25
CA LYS A 127 9.53 -10.84 16.51
C LYS A 127 10.39 -10.42 17.71
N GLN A 128 10.84 -9.16 17.74
CA GLN A 128 11.65 -8.64 18.84
C GLN A 128 10.90 -8.69 20.18
N ILE A 129 9.62 -8.28 20.20
CA ILE A 129 8.78 -8.34 21.40
C ILE A 129 8.72 -9.77 21.93
N LYS A 130 8.50 -10.77 21.06
CA LYS A 130 8.46 -12.16 21.49
C LYS A 130 9.79 -12.63 22.11
N GLN A 131 10.92 -12.29 21.48
CA GLN A 131 12.25 -12.62 22.01
C GLN A 131 12.47 -12.00 23.39
N LEU A 132 12.08 -10.74 23.56
CA LEU A 132 12.15 -10.04 24.85
C LEU A 132 11.27 -10.68 25.91
N SER A 133 10.04 -11.07 25.58
CA SER A 133 9.14 -11.77 26.51
C SER A 133 9.72 -13.13 26.95
N GLY A 134 10.34 -13.89 26.03
CA GLY A 134 11.03 -15.13 26.36
C GLY A 134 12.23 -14.93 27.31
N ASN A 135 13.03 -13.90 27.04
CA ASN A 135 14.16 -13.54 27.89
C ASN A 135 13.73 -13.11 29.28
N GLN A 136 12.61 -12.37 29.39
CA GLN A 136 12.07 -11.93 30.67
C GLN A 136 11.61 -13.11 31.54
N MET A 137 10.90 -14.09 30.97
CA MET A 137 10.54 -15.31 31.70
C MET A 137 11.77 -16.07 32.22
N THR A 138 12.83 -16.12 31.41
CA THR A 138 14.09 -16.76 31.80
C THR A 138 14.76 -15.99 32.95
N MET A 139 14.78 -14.65 32.87
CA MET A 139 15.32 -13.78 33.90
C MET A 139 14.56 -13.93 35.23
N ASP A 140 13.23 -14.00 35.18
CA ASP A 140 12.40 -14.17 36.37
C ASP A 140 12.64 -15.53 37.04
N SER A 141 12.79 -16.59 36.25
CA SER A 141 13.17 -17.93 36.72
C SER A 141 14.55 -17.93 37.39
N LEU A 142 15.56 -17.36 36.73
CA LEU A 142 16.92 -17.26 37.27
C LEU A 142 16.96 -16.43 38.56
N SER A 143 16.24 -15.31 38.60
CA SER A 143 16.10 -14.47 39.80
C SER A 143 15.50 -15.23 40.97
N THR A 144 14.47 -16.04 40.71
CA THR A 144 13.83 -16.90 41.72
C THR A 144 14.80 -17.96 42.23
N ILE A 145 15.48 -18.68 41.33
CA ILE A 145 16.48 -19.69 41.68
C ILE A 145 17.60 -19.08 42.53
N ASN A 146 18.10 -17.90 42.14
CA ASN A 146 19.17 -17.22 42.87
C ASN A 146 18.75 -16.79 44.28
N LYS A 147 17.50 -16.32 44.45
CA LYS A 147 16.94 -16.05 45.79
C LYS A 147 16.86 -17.31 46.65
N THR A 148 16.40 -18.43 46.09
CA THR A 148 16.31 -19.71 46.80
C THR A 148 17.70 -20.21 47.22
N LEU A 149 18.65 -20.25 46.29
CA LEU A 149 20.04 -20.65 46.56
C LEU A 149 20.69 -19.79 47.64
N LYS A 150 20.46 -18.47 47.60
CA LYS A 150 20.96 -17.57 48.63
C LYS A 150 20.35 -17.89 50.01
N SER A 151 19.05 -18.14 50.07
CA SER A 151 18.40 -18.53 51.32
C SER A 151 18.92 -19.87 51.87
N GLU A 152 19.19 -20.85 51.01
CA GLU A 152 19.76 -22.14 51.42
C GLU A 152 21.21 -21.97 51.89
N TYR A 153 22.01 -21.18 51.18
CA TYR A 153 23.38 -20.86 51.58
C TYR A 153 23.42 -20.19 52.96
N ASP A 154 22.55 -19.20 53.20
CA ASP A 154 22.48 -18.49 54.49
C ASP A 154 22.08 -19.45 55.63
N LYS A 155 21.17 -20.40 55.38
CA LYS A 155 20.83 -21.46 56.35
C LYS A 155 22.03 -22.37 56.66
N ILE A 156 22.68 -22.93 55.63
CA ILE A 156 23.84 -23.82 55.79
C ILE A 156 24.97 -23.10 56.54
N LYS A 157 25.21 -21.83 56.23
CA LYS A 157 26.21 -21.02 56.93
C LYS A 157 25.87 -20.86 58.41
N THR A 158 24.60 -20.59 58.72
CA THR A 158 24.13 -20.47 60.10
C THR A 158 24.29 -21.80 60.84
N ASP A 159 23.91 -22.92 60.23
CA ASP A 159 24.05 -24.26 60.81
C ASP A 159 25.52 -24.61 61.07
N LEU A 160 26.41 -24.25 60.15
CA LEU A 160 27.86 -24.44 60.29
C LEU A 160 28.42 -23.64 61.46
N ASP A 161 28.02 -22.37 61.61
CA ASP A 161 28.48 -21.51 62.70
C ASP A 161 27.98 -22.02 64.06
N VAL A 162 26.74 -22.52 64.13
CA VAL A 162 26.21 -23.21 65.33
C VAL A 162 27.04 -24.46 65.66
N CYS A 163 27.32 -25.31 64.67
CA CYS A 163 28.16 -26.50 64.86
C CYS A 163 29.56 -26.15 65.38
N ARG A 164 30.18 -25.08 64.85
CA ARG A 164 31.49 -24.60 65.30
C ARG A 164 31.47 -24.12 66.74
N GLN A 165 30.44 -23.39 67.15
CA GLN A 165 30.30 -22.92 68.52
C GLN A 165 30.13 -24.09 69.50
N LEU A 166 29.33 -25.10 69.14
CA LEU A 166 29.15 -26.31 69.95
C LEU A 166 30.48 -27.07 70.13
N TYR A 167 31.30 -27.15 69.07
CA TYR A 167 32.61 -27.80 69.14
C TYR A 167 33.64 -27.05 69.97
N GLN A 168 33.57 -25.72 70.06
CA GLN A 168 34.47 -24.91 70.89
C GLN A 168 34.07 -24.86 72.37
N ALA A 169 32.85 -25.31 72.70
CA ALA A 169 32.33 -25.35 74.07
C ALA A 169 32.57 -26.71 74.78
N GLN A 170 33.25 -27.65 74.13
CA GLN A 170 33.79 -28.89 74.70
C GLN A 170 35.28 -28.75 75.00
#